data_AF-A0A2M8DQA1-F1
#
_entry.id   AF-A0A2M8DQA1-F1
#
_cell.length_a   1.000
_cell.length_b   1.000
_cell.length_c   1.000
_cell.angle_alpha   90.00
_cell.angle_beta   90.00
_cell.angle_gamma   90.00
#
_symmetry.space_group_name_H-M   'P 1'
#
loop_
_entity.id
_entity.type
_entity.pdbx_description
1 polymer ?
#
loop_
_entity_poly.entity_id
_entity_poly.type
_entity_poly.pdbx_seq_one_letter_code
_entity_poly.pdbx_strand_id
1 'polypeptide(L)' 'MLVNSDNGQEFAKAVITGMVIKAVHDLTELDMKDKFESIEEVCEIFSNYYGKTITLDDRVKIIRFRVEEILV' A
#
# COMPACT_ATOMS: atom_id res chain seq x y z
N MET A 1 8.25 11.79 3.90
CA MET A 1 7.31 12.84 3.44
C MET A 1 6.12 12.16 2.79
N LEU A 2 4.91 12.55 3.16
CA LEU A 2 3.66 12.11 2.54
C LEU A 2 3.09 13.28 1.73
N VAL A 3 2.78 13.02 0.47
CA VAL A 3 2.36 14.02 -0.51
C VAL A 3 1.02 13.60 -1.10
N ASN A 4 0.09 14.55 -1.23
CA ASN A 4 -1.19 14.29 -1.87
C ASN A 4 -1.01 14.20 -3.39
N SER A 5 -1.48 13.11 -4.00
CA SER A 5 -1.35 12.86 -5.44
C SER A 5 -2.08 13.89 -6.31
N ASP A 6 -3.13 14.52 -5.79
CA ASP A 6 -4.04 15.36 -6.58
C ASP A 6 -3.49 16.79 -6.72
N ASN A 7 -2.79 17.30 -5.71
CA ASN A 7 -2.31 18.68 -5.66
C ASN A 7 -0.80 18.85 -5.42
N GLY A 8 -0.08 17.75 -5.13
CA GLY A 8 1.36 17.77 -4.88
C GLY A 8 1.78 18.40 -3.56
N GLN A 9 0.85 18.77 -2.68
CA GLN A 9 1.15 19.37 -1.39
C GLN A 9 1.57 18.31 -0.37
N GLU A 10 2.61 18.63 0.40
CA GLU A 10 2.99 17.86 1.58
C GLU A 10 1.94 18.06 2.67
N PHE A 11 1.43 16.97 3.25
CA PHE A 11 0.42 17.02 4.32
C PHE A 11 0.90 16.35 5.62
N ALA A 12 2.00 15.59 5.58
CA ALA A 12 2.53 14.93 6.76
C ALA A 12 3.98 14.44 6.55
N LYS A 13 4.67 14.22 7.67
CA LYS A 13 5.92 13.46 7.73
C LYS A 13 5.68 12.11 8.41
N ALA A 14 6.37 11.09 7.90
CA ALA A 14 6.31 9.75 8.42
C ALA A 14 7.68 9.09 8.36
N VAL A 15 7.93 8.21 9.32
CA VAL A 15 9.13 7.37 9.39
C VAL A 15 8.75 5.93 9.11
N ILE A 16 9.50 5.30 8.21
CA ILE A 16 9.37 3.87 7.91
C ILE A 16 9.87 3.09 9.14
N THR A 17 9.01 2.25 9.68
CA THR A 17 9.31 1.38 10.83
C THR A 17 9.59 -0.06 10.40
N GLY A 18 9.21 -0.43 9.18
CA GLY A 18 9.50 -1.74 8.62
C GLY A 18 9.12 -1.85 7.16
N MET A 19 9.73 -2.83 6.50
CA MET A 19 9.44 -3.17 5.11
C MET A 19 9.49 -4.67 4.95
N VAL A 20 8.51 -5.23 4.26
CA VAL A 20 8.48 -6.65 3.89
C VAL A 20 8.01 -6.78 2.45
N ILE A 21 8.51 -7.78 1.74
CA ILE A 21 8.06 -8.14 0.39
C ILE A 21 7.42 -9.51 0.50
N LYS A 22 6.22 -9.66 -0.07
CA LYS A 22 5.44 -10.90 -0.06
C LYS A 22 4.86 -11.15 -1.44
N ALA A 23 4.61 -12.41 -1.79
CA ALA A 23 3.70 -12.71 -2.90
C ALA A 23 2.27 -12.30 -2.51
N VAL A 24 1.42 -12.04 -3.49
CA VAL A 24 0.01 -11.68 -3.23
C VAL A 24 -0.68 -12.78 -2.44
N HIS A 25 -0.46 -14.07 -2.76
CA HIS A 25 -1.05 -15.17 -2.00
C HIS A 25 -0.54 -15.30 -0.55
N ASP A 26 0.58 -14.68 -0.21
CA ASP A 26 1.15 -14.69 1.15
C ASP A 26 0.65 -13.52 2.01
N LEU A 27 -0.24 -12.68 1.48
CA LEU A 27 -0.82 -11.57 2.21
C LEU A 27 -1.74 -12.07 3.32
N THR A 28 -1.57 -11.49 4.50
CA THR A 28 -2.40 -11.78 5.66
C THR A 28 -3.50 -10.73 5.80
N GLU A 29 -4.55 -11.03 6.56
CA GLU A 29 -5.60 -10.05 6.91
C GLU A 29 -4.99 -8.76 7.49
N LEU A 30 -3.92 -8.87 8.28
CA LEU A 30 -3.22 -7.71 8.85
C LEU A 30 -2.55 -6.84 7.78
N ASP A 31 -2.06 -7.42 6.69
CA ASP A 31 -1.43 -6.68 5.60
C ASP A 31 -2.47 -5.97 4.72
N MET A 32 -3.69 -6.50 4.69
CA MET A 32 -4.83 -5.98 3.90
C MET A 32 -5.75 -5.04 4.70
N LYS A 33 -5.64 -5.07 6.02
CA LYS A 33 -6.52 -4.38 6.95
C LYS A 33 -6.74 -2.91 6.57
N ASP A 34 -7.97 -2.46 6.74
CA ASP A 34 -8.43 -1.08 6.53
C ASP A 34 -8.48 -0.62 5.06
N LYS A 35 -7.98 -1.42 4.10
CA LYS A 35 -7.99 -1.08 2.67
C LYS A 35 -8.55 -2.14 1.74
N PHE A 36 -8.47 -3.42 2.08
CA PHE A 36 -8.90 -4.50 1.21
C PHE A 36 -9.66 -5.56 2.03
N GLU A 37 -10.77 -6.05 1.49
CA GLU A 37 -11.62 -7.10 2.04
C GLU A 37 -11.17 -8.49 1.59
N SER A 38 -10.51 -8.61 0.43
CA SER A 38 -10.01 -9.88 -0.07
C SER A 38 -8.79 -9.77 -0.99
N ILE A 39 -8.17 -10.92 -1.27
CA ILE A 39 -7.05 -11.04 -2.22
C ILE A 39 -7.49 -10.70 -3.64
N GLU A 40 -8.72 -11.05 -4.01
CA GLU A 40 -9.30 -10.72 -5.31
C GLU A 40 -9.40 -9.20 -5.49
N GLU A 41 -9.82 -8.48 -4.46
CA GLU A 41 -9.87 -7.02 -4.47
C GLU A 41 -8.47 -6.40 -4.60
N VAL A 42 -7.48 -6.95 -3.88
CA VAL A 42 -6.07 -6.55 -4.03
C VAL A 42 -5.63 -6.66 -5.50
N CYS A 43 -5.89 -7.81 -6.13
CA CYS A 43 -5.56 -8.04 -7.54
C CYS A 43 -6.29 -7.06 -8.47
N GLU A 44 -7.58 -6.82 -8.26
CA GLU A 44 -8.39 -5.91 -9.07
C GLU A 44 -7.89 -4.48 -8.98
N ILE A 45 -7.75 -3.94 -7.76
CA ILE A 45 -7.32 -2.56 -7.52
C ILE A 45 -5.93 -2.33 -8.10
N PHE A 46 -4.98 -3.22 -7.83
CA PHE A 46 -3.63 -3.05 -8.38
C PHE A 46 -3.58 -3.26 -9.89
N SER A 47 -4.44 -4.12 -10.46
CA SER A 47 -4.51 -4.29 -11.91
C SER A 47 -5.00 -3.01 -12.59
N ASN A 48 -6.03 -2.40 -12.03
CA ASN A 48 -6.58 -1.12 -12.50
C ASN A 48 -5.55 0.02 -12.36
N TYR A 49 -4.83 0.06 -11.24
CA TYR A 49 -3.84 1.11 -10.98
C TYR A 49 -2.62 1.01 -11.90
N TYR A 50 -2.07 -0.19 -12.12
CA TYR A 50 -0.86 -0.37 -12.92
C TYR A 50 -1.13 -0.65 -14.41
N GLY A 51 -2.39 -0.83 -14.81
CA GLY A 51 -2.75 -1.14 -16.20
C GLY A 51 -2.23 -2.50 -16.68
N LYS A 52 -2.04 -3.46 -15.77
CA LYS A 52 -1.58 -4.82 -16.08
C LYS A 52 -2.29 -5.83 -15.18
N THR A 53 -2.42 -7.08 -15.62
CA THR A 53 -2.95 -8.13 -14.75
C THR A 53 -2.00 -8.40 -13.59
N ILE A 54 -2.53 -8.37 -12.37
CA ILE A 54 -1.87 -8.82 -11.16
C ILE A 54 -2.31 -10.25 -10.86
N THR A 55 -1.33 -11.10 -10.58
CA THR A 55 -1.51 -12.51 -10.29
C THR A 55 -1.11 -12.80 -8.84
N LEU A 56 -1.47 -13.99 -8.36
CA LEU A 56 -1.15 -14.42 -7.00
C LEU A 56 0.37 -14.52 -6.74
N ASP A 57 1.18 -14.72 -7.79
CA ASP A 57 2.64 -14.83 -7.69
C ASP A 57 3.36 -13.49 -7.78
N ASP A 58 2.66 -12.43 -8.17
CA ASP A 58 3.24 -11.09 -8.17
C ASP A 58 3.63 -10.68 -6.74
N ARG A 59 4.72 -9.93 -6.64
CA ARG A 59 5.26 -9.48 -5.35
C ARG A 59 4.81 -8.07 -5.03
N VAL A 60 4.31 -7.89 -3.81
CA VAL A 60 3.97 -6.58 -3.25
C VAL A 60 4.93 -6.21 -2.15
N LYS A 61 5.27 -4.92 -2.08
CA LYS A 61 6.07 -4.34 -1.00
C LYS A 61 5.14 -3.69 0.00
N ILE A 62 5.16 -4.17 1.23
CA ILE A 62 4.40 -3.61 2.34
C ILE A 62 5.33 -2.71 3.14
N ILE A 63 4.98 -1.43 3.23
CA ILE A 63 5.72 -0.42 3.99
C ILE A 63 4.93 -0.11 5.27
N ARG A 64 5.53 -0.40 6.43
CA ARG A 64 5.01 0.02 7.72
C ARG A 64 5.66 1.34 8.10
N PHE A 65 4.85 2.30 8.50
CA PHE A 65 5.32 3.62 8.88
C PHE A 65 4.52 4.17 10.06
N ARG A 66 5.11 5.13 10.75
CA ARG A 66 4.43 5.94 11.77
C ARG A 66 4.46 7.40 11.32
N VAL A 67 3.32 8.07 11.41
CA VAL A 67 3.23 9.52 11.21
C VAL A 67 3.95 10.22 12.36
N GLU A 68 4.88 11.11 12.05
CA GLU A 68 5.62 11.90 13.04
C GLU A 68 5.02 13.30 13.21
N GLU A 69 4.59 13.91 12.11
CA GLU A 69 4.10 15.29 12.09
C GLU A 69 2.98 15.41 11.04
N ILE A 70 1.92 16.12 11.39
CA ILE A 70 0.84 16.49 10.46
C ILE A 70 1.04 17.97 10.11
N LEU A 71 1.08 18.25 8.82
CA LEU A 71 1.27 19.58 8.25
C LEU A 71 -0.08 19.97 7.63
N VAL A 72 -0.91 20.67 8.42
CA VAL A 72 -2.26 21.09 8.00
C VAL A 72 -2.17 22.28 7.06
#